data_AF-A0A7X2TLQ7-F1
#
_entry.id   AF-A0A7X2TLQ7-F1
#
_cell.length_a   1.000
_cell.length_b   1.000
_cell.length_c   1.000
_cell.angle_alpha   90.00
_cell.angle_beta   90.00
_cell.angle_gamma   90.00
#
_symmetry.space_group_name_H-M   'P 1'
#
loop_
_entity.id
_entity.type
_entity.pdbx_description
1 polymer ?
#
loop_
_entity_poly.entity_id
_entity_poly.type
_entity_poly.pdbx_seq_one_letter_code
_entity_poly.pdbx_strand_id
1 'polypeptide(L)'
;MRNVTELSKLNGKVYVYLRDEVIARRFLQDAENEGFTFGDGEKPTARPGNNLYVVNRDWTISHVGWAGHMAFQSAKRIGGQEMIRVDYERYLLGEENFVINKNNA
;
A
#
# COMPACT_ATOMS: atom_id res chain seq x y z
N MET A 1 -8.96 -10.01 -11.53
CA MET A 1 -9.55 -8.83 -10.85
C MET A 1 -8.47 -8.30 -9.92
N ARG A 2 -8.19 -7.00 -9.93
CA ARG A 2 -7.14 -6.39 -9.10
C ARG A 2 -7.73 -6.02 -7.74
N ASN A 3 -7.09 -6.42 -6.65
CA ASN A 3 -7.60 -6.30 -5.28
C ASN A 3 -6.44 -6.24 -4.26
N VAL A 4 -6.72 -5.96 -2.99
CA VAL A 4 -5.70 -5.78 -1.94
C VAL A 4 -5.01 -7.11 -1.59
N THR A 5 -5.73 -8.21 -1.68
CA THR A 5 -5.23 -9.58 -1.48
C THR A 5 -4.12 -9.95 -2.46
N GLU A 6 -4.22 -9.54 -3.73
CA GLU A 6 -3.14 -9.77 -4.70
C GLU A 6 -1.91 -8.92 -4.39
N LEU A 7 -2.08 -7.73 -3.82
CA LEU A 7 -0.96 -6.90 -3.36
C LEU A 7 -0.22 -7.56 -2.19
N SER A 8 -0.93 -8.18 -1.25
CA SER A 8 -0.28 -8.84 -0.09
C SER A 8 0.59 -10.05 -0.49
N LYS A 9 0.31 -10.66 -1.64
CA LYS A 9 1.06 -11.82 -2.17
C LYS A 9 2.38 -11.44 -2.85
N LEU A 10 2.63 -10.16 -3.11
CA LEU A 10 3.85 -9.72 -3.78
C LEU A 10 5.11 -10.06 -2.96
N ASN A 11 6.21 -10.35 -3.65
CA ASN A 11 7.45 -10.77 -3.00
C ASN A 11 8.31 -9.60 -2.53
N GLY A 12 7.83 -8.87 -1.52
CA GLY A 12 8.55 -7.74 -0.94
C GLY A 12 7.70 -7.02 0.11
N LYS A 13 8.19 -5.85 0.53
CA LYS A 13 7.42 -4.94 1.39
C LYS A 13 6.65 -3.97 0.49
N VAL A 14 5.34 -4.10 0.48
CA VAL A 14 4.46 -3.42 -0.46
C VAL A 14 3.99 -2.10 0.13
N TYR A 15 4.43 -1.00 -0.46
CA TYR A 15 3.99 0.35 -0.14
C TYR A 15 2.97 0.81 -1.18
N VAL A 16 1.77 1.12 -0.74
CA VAL A 16 0.65 1.55 -1.58
C VAL A 16 0.49 3.06 -1.46
N TYR A 17 0.79 3.76 -2.55
CA TYR A 17 0.59 5.19 -2.70
C TYR A 17 -0.85 5.49 -3.13
N LEU A 18 -1.45 6.46 -2.43
CA LEU A 18 -2.83 6.88 -2.59
C LEU A 18 -2.80 8.38 -2.91
N ARG A 19 -3.08 8.71 -4.17
CA ARG A 19 -2.93 10.05 -4.73
C ARG A 19 -3.71 11.13 -3.97
N ASP A 20 -4.93 10.80 -3.57
CA ASP A 20 -5.88 11.72 -2.95
C ASP A 20 -6.80 10.97 -1.97
N GLU A 21 -7.66 11.73 -1.30
CA GLU A 21 -8.59 11.21 -0.30
C GLU A 21 -9.63 10.23 -0.88
N VAL A 22 -9.99 10.37 -2.16
CA VAL A 22 -10.98 9.50 -2.82
C VAL A 22 -10.36 8.12 -3.02
N ILE A 23 -9.15 8.07 -3.57
CA ILE A 23 -8.39 6.82 -3.74
C ILE A 23 -8.05 6.22 -2.37
N ALA A 24 -7.72 7.04 -1.38
CA ALA A 24 -7.43 6.54 -0.04
C ALA A 24 -8.64 5.90 0.63
N ARG A 25 -9.80 6.56 0.57
CA ARG A 25 -11.06 6.00 1.07
C ARG A 25 -11.41 4.70 0.35
N ARG A 26 -11.21 4.66 -0.97
CA ARG A 26 -11.49 3.46 -1.77
C ARG A 26 -10.60 2.29 -1.34
N PHE A 27 -9.30 2.52 -1.20
CA PHE A 27 -8.36 1.51 -0.71
C PHE A 27 -8.78 0.93 0.65
N LEU A 28 -9.15 1.79 1.61
CA LEU A 28 -9.59 1.33 2.93
C LEU A 28 -10.89 0.52 2.86
N GLN A 29 -11.84 0.92 2.01
CA GLN A 29 -13.07 0.15 1.78
C GLN A 29 -12.80 -1.21 1.14
N ASP A 30 -11.95 -1.26 0.11
CA ASP A 30 -11.58 -2.52 -0.55
C ASP A 30 -10.86 -3.45 0.45
N ALA A 31 -9.91 -2.92 1.22
CA ALA A 31 -9.20 -3.66 2.26
C ALA A 31 -10.16 -4.23 3.32
N GLU A 32 -11.09 -3.41 3.84
CA GLU A 32 -12.07 -3.88 4.82
C GLU A 32 -13.02 -4.94 4.25
N ASN A 33 -13.50 -4.74 3.02
CA ASN A 33 -14.38 -5.70 2.35
C ASN A 33 -13.70 -7.05 2.11
N GLU A 34 -12.38 -7.04 1.90
CA GLU A 34 -11.55 -8.24 1.77
C GLU A 34 -11.18 -8.85 3.14
N GLY A 35 -11.46 -8.17 4.25
CA GLY A 35 -11.20 -8.66 5.61
C GLY A 35 -9.85 -8.24 6.20
N PHE A 36 -9.16 -7.28 5.57
CA PHE A 36 -7.95 -6.71 6.15
C PHE A 36 -8.28 -5.86 7.39
N THR A 37 -7.33 -5.83 8.32
CA THR A 37 -7.40 -5.01 9.54
C THR A 37 -6.13 -4.19 9.72
N PHE A 38 -6.14 -3.23 10.64
CA PHE A 38 -4.89 -2.70 11.18
C PHE A 38 -4.23 -3.72 12.12
N GLY A 39 -2.96 -3.53 12.46
CA GLY A 39 -2.22 -4.44 13.35
C GLY A 39 -2.79 -4.58 14.76
N ASP A 40 -3.69 -3.69 15.17
CA ASP A 40 -4.45 -3.74 16.43
C ASP A 40 -5.84 -4.38 16.28
N GLY A 41 -6.18 -4.88 15.09
CA GLY A 41 -7.48 -5.48 14.77
C GLY A 41 -8.56 -4.47 14.39
N GLU A 42 -8.28 -3.17 14.41
CA GLU A 42 -9.24 -2.15 14.01
C GLU A 42 -9.53 -2.19 12.52
N LYS A 43 -10.74 -1.74 12.16
CA LYS A 43 -11.20 -1.69 10.78
C LYS A 43 -10.46 -0.63 9.96
N PRO A 44 -10.08 -0.91 8.70
CA PRO A 44 -9.46 0.07 7.81
C PRO A 44 -10.24 1.38 7.70
N THR A 45 -11.59 1.32 7.64
CA THR A 45 -12.42 2.53 7.48
C THR A 45 -12.73 3.27 8.79
N ALA A 46 -12.32 2.74 9.94
CA ALA A 46 -12.53 3.40 11.24
C ALA A 46 -11.62 4.61 11.46
N ARG A 47 -10.59 4.80 10.61
CA ARG A 47 -9.60 5.87 10.74
C ARG A 47 -9.56 6.75 9.48
N PRO A 48 -9.17 8.03 9.60
CA PRO A 48 -8.94 8.87 8.44
C PRO A 48 -7.91 8.24 7.48
N GLY A 49 -8.15 8.40 6.19
CA GLY A 49 -7.21 7.97 5.16
C GLY A 49 -5.90 8.77 5.20
N ASN A 50 -4.80 8.08 4.89
CA ASN A 50 -3.51 8.68 4.63
C ASN A 50 -3.12 8.46 3.15
N ASN A 51 -2.06 9.10 2.67
CA ASN A 51 -1.60 8.96 1.28
C ASN A 51 -0.65 7.76 1.06
N LEU A 52 -0.26 7.04 2.12
CA LEU A 52 0.68 5.93 2.04
C LEU A 52 0.43 4.87 3.12
N TYR A 53 0.32 3.62 2.69
CA TYR A 53 0.16 2.46 3.57
C TYR A 53 1.12 1.34 3.19
N VAL A 54 1.38 0.44 4.13
CA VAL A 54 1.98 -0.86 3.85
C VAL A 54 0.90 -1.93 3.87
N VAL A 55 0.91 -2.81 2.89
CA VAL A 55 0.09 -4.04 2.87
C VAL A 55 0.98 -5.21 3.28
N ASN A 56 0.59 -5.91 4.34
CA ASN A 56 1.33 -7.04 4.88
C ASN A 56 0.70 -8.38 4.43
N ARG A 57 1.51 -9.45 4.48
CA ARG A 57 1.08 -10.82 4.12
C ARG A 57 0.09 -11.44 5.11
N ASP A 58 0.06 -10.95 6.33
CA ASP A 58 -0.78 -11.42 7.43
C ASP A 58 -2.17 -10.77 7.42
N TRP A 59 -2.59 -10.20 6.28
CA TRP A 59 -3.88 -9.53 6.12
C TRP A 59 -4.03 -8.27 6.98
N THR A 60 -2.90 -7.65 7.36
CA THR A 60 -2.91 -6.35 8.00
C THR A 60 -2.45 -5.24 7.05
N ILE A 61 -2.94 -4.03 7.29
CA ILE A 61 -2.39 -2.80 6.73
C ILE A 61 -1.74 -1.95 7.84
N SER A 62 -0.74 -1.15 7.49
CA SER A 62 -0.05 -0.30 8.45
C SER A 62 0.07 1.13 7.94
N HIS A 63 -0.13 2.09 8.84
CA HIS A 63 0.17 3.49 8.55
C HIS A 63 1.67 3.69 8.35
N VAL A 64 2.01 4.54 7.39
CA VAL A 64 3.39 4.95 7.17
C VAL A 64 3.64 6.27 7.87
N GLY A 65 4.53 6.26 8.87
CA GLY A 65 5.04 7.46 9.51
C GLY A 65 6.16 8.13 8.71
N TRP A 66 6.69 9.24 9.23
CA TRP A 66 7.71 10.07 8.57
C TRP A 66 8.92 9.27 8.03
N ALA A 67 9.49 8.37 8.83
CA ALA A 67 10.63 7.55 8.41
C ALA A 67 10.29 6.63 7.20
N GLY A 68 9.06 6.12 7.15
CA GLY A 68 8.62 5.30 6.02
C GLY A 68 8.31 6.13 4.77
N HIS A 69 7.87 7.38 4.91
CA HIS A 69 7.78 8.32 3.78
C HIS A 69 9.16 8.62 3.18
N MET A 70 10.17 8.84 4.03
CA MET A 70 11.56 9.01 3.60
C MET A 70 12.07 7.76 2.86
N ALA A 71 11.83 6.57 3.42
CA ALA A 71 12.20 5.30 2.79
C ALA A 71 11.49 5.12 1.42
N PHE A 72 10.21 5.47 1.33
CA PHE A 72 9.45 5.42 0.08
C PHE A 72 10.12 6.26 -1.01
N GLN A 73 10.77 7.36 -0.67
CA GLN A 73 11.42 8.22 -1.67
C GLN A 73 12.69 7.64 -2.27
N SER A 74 13.48 6.83 -1.54
CA SER A 74 14.83 6.45 -1.98
C SER A 74 15.25 5.00 -1.72
N ALA A 75 14.63 4.30 -0.77
CA ALA A 75 15.10 2.98 -0.34
C ALA A 75 14.73 1.89 -1.35
N LYS A 76 15.70 1.05 -1.74
CA LYS A 76 15.44 -0.15 -2.55
C LYS A 76 14.97 -1.33 -1.70
N ARG A 77 15.37 -1.37 -0.41
CA ARG A 77 15.05 -2.47 0.52
C ARG A 77 14.73 -1.92 1.91
N ILE A 78 13.84 -2.59 2.64
CA ILE A 78 13.52 -2.32 4.05
C ILE A 78 13.45 -3.66 4.79
N GLY A 79 14.15 -3.77 5.93
CA GLY A 79 14.18 -5.00 6.72
C GLY A 79 14.66 -6.22 5.92
N GLY A 80 15.58 -6.03 4.98
CA GLY A 80 16.08 -7.09 4.09
C GLY A 80 15.13 -7.47 2.93
N GLN A 81 13.90 -6.94 2.88
CA GLN A 81 12.96 -7.18 1.80
C GLN A 81 13.03 -6.09 0.73
N GLU A 82 12.80 -6.43 -0.53
CA GLU A 82 12.65 -5.44 -1.60
C GLU A 82 11.45 -4.54 -1.35
N MET A 83 11.59 -3.23 -1.60
CA MET A 83 10.48 -2.29 -1.50
C MET A 83 9.74 -2.23 -2.83
N ILE A 84 8.49 -2.70 -2.83
CA ILE A 84 7.60 -2.61 -3.98
C ILE A 84 6.68 -1.41 -3.76
N ARG A 85 6.69 -0.47 -4.69
CA ARG A 85 5.86 0.75 -4.63
C ARG A 85 4.73 0.60 -5.62
N VAL A 86 3.50 0.74 -5.16
CA VAL A 86 2.29 0.56 -5.96
C VAL A 86 1.52 1.87 -5.99
N ASP A 87 1.26 2.40 -7.18
CA ASP A 87 0.24 3.42 -7.38
C ASP A 87 -1.13 2.71 -7.42
N TYR A 88 -1.96 2.95 -6.41
CA TYR A 88 -3.23 2.23 -6.29
C TYR A 88 -4.25 2.62 -7.36
N GLU A 89 -4.25 3.87 -7.81
CA GLU A 89 -5.16 4.34 -8.85
C GLU A 89 -4.86 3.61 -10.17
N ARG A 90 -3.58 3.62 -10.58
CA ARG A 90 -3.12 2.89 -11.77
C ARG A 90 -3.33 1.39 -11.64
N TYR A 91 -3.14 0.86 -10.43
CA TYR A 91 -3.43 -0.53 -10.14
C TYR A 91 -4.91 -0.83 -10.40
N LEU A 92 -5.85 -0.08 -9.82
CA LEU A 92 -7.27 -0.28 -10.08
C LEU A 92 -7.67 -0.14 -11.55
N LEU A 93 -7.07 0.80 -12.28
CA LEU A 93 -7.34 1.05 -13.70
C LEU A 93 -6.81 -0.03 -14.66
N GLY A 94 -6.07 -1.01 -14.16
CA GLY A 94 -5.52 -2.06 -15.02
C GLY A 94 -4.22 -1.69 -15.73
N GLU A 95 -3.62 -0.53 -15.43
CA GLU A 95 -2.38 -0.08 -16.07
C GLU A 95 -1.21 -1.02 -15.72
N GLU A 96 -0.27 -1.23 -16.64
CA GLU A 96 0.88 -2.14 -16.43
C GLU A 96 2.02 -1.49 -15.63
N ASN A 97 2.12 -0.15 -15.66
CA ASN A 97 3.14 0.65 -14.99
C ASN A 97 2.70 1.12 -13.59
N PHE A 98 1.82 0.37 -12.92
CA PHE A 98 1.35 0.65 -11.56
C PHE A 98 2.46 0.48 -10.51
N VAL A 99 3.48 -0.32 -10.80
CA VAL A 99 4.68 -0.40 -9.95
C VAL A 99 5.56 0.81 -10.24
N ILE A 100 5.76 1.64 -9.21
CA ILE A 100 6.56 2.86 -9.30
C ILE A 100 8.04 2.49 -9.26
N ASN A 101 8.62 2.37 -10.45
CA ASN A 101 10.06 2.18 -10.61
C ASN A 101 10.77 3.52 -10.43
N LYS A 102 11.37 3.73 -9.25
CA LYS A 102 12.35 4.80 -9.05
C LYS A 102 13.70 4.35 -9.60
N ASN A 103 13.77 4.17 -10.91
CA ASN A 103 15.04 3.99 -11.61
C ASN A 103 15.59 5.37 -11.98
N ASN A 104 16.77 5.68 -11.43
CA ASN A 104 17.69 6.76 -11.76
C ASN A 104 17.24 8.19 -11.37
N ALA A 105 17.68 8.61 -10.19
CA ALA A 105 18.38 9.90 -10.10
C ALA A 105 19.88 9.62 -10.30
#